data_AF-A0A3R6GR36-F1
#
_entry.id   AF-A0A3R6GR36-F1
#
_cell.length_a   1.000
_cell.length_b   1.000
_cell.length_c   1.000
_cell.angle_alpha   90.00
_cell.angle_beta   90.00
_cell.angle_gamma   90.00
#
_symmetry.space_group_name_H-M   'P 1'
#
loop_
_entity.id
_entity.type
_entity.pdbx_description
1 polymer ?
#
loop_
_entity_poly.entity_id
_entity_poly.type
_entity_poly.pdbx_seq_one_letter_code
_entity_poly.pdbx_strand_id
1 'polypeptide(L)'
;MKTNLQFFAEDRTNMVSLLDIGTLIGSTAKIVEMGDGYKEITEDWGPNTESTQYVNMKNANNTVKGYEFSTTPERDYMSDDMQTAIDTMFKMFPTGKQCETYYYRYYKTDITKNTGDCIRVPVTVCPSSTGGSGGDTLTSSIQINGNGAVELGTITIAGDGTFTWAAKASGTSGK
;
A
#
# COMPACT_ATOMS: atom_id res chain seq x y z
N MET A 1 6.22 -30.90 -14.47
CA MET A 1 7.17 -29.80 -14.20
C MET A 1 6.84 -29.21 -12.85
N LYS A 2 7.71 -29.34 -11.84
CA LYS A 2 7.62 -28.53 -10.63
C LYS A 2 8.16 -27.15 -11.00
N THR A 3 7.28 -26.24 -11.39
CA THR A 3 7.67 -24.83 -11.55
C THR A 3 8.13 -24.32 -10.18
N ASN A 4 9.24 -23.61 -10.18
CA ASN A 4 9.96 -23.14 -9.01
C ASN A 4 9.17 -22.03 -8.29
N LEU A 5 8.07 -22.39 -7.61
CA LEU A 5 7.28 -21.44 -6.81
C LEU A 5 8.13 -20.70 -5.75
N GLN A 6 9.21 -21.33 -5.27
CA GLN A 6 10.13 -20.72 -4.29
C GLN A 6 10.87 -19.50 -4.82
N PHE A 7 11.21 -19.44 -6.11
CA PHE A 7 11.93 -18.29 -6.67
C PHE A 7 11.05 -17.05 -6.80
N PHE A 8 9.77 -17.23 -7.12
CA PHE A 8 8.83 -16.09 -7.12
C PHE A 8 8.61 -15.56 -5.71
N ALA A 9 8.53 -16.44 -4.69
CA ALA A 9 8.25 -16.00 -3.32
C ALA A 9 9.23 -14.95 -2.77
N GLU A 10 10.51 -15.03 -3.17
CA GLU A 10 11.59 -14.16 -2.69
C GLU A 10 11.79 -12.88 -3.51
N ASP A 11 11.12 -12.75 -4.66
CA ASP A 11 11.27 -11.62 -5.59
C ASP A 11 10.30 -10.46 -5.25
N ARG A 12 10.74 -9.19 -5.34
CA ARG A 12 9.88 -8.01 -5.12
C ARG A 12 8.64 -8.02 -6.00
N THR A 13 8.71 -8.61 -7.19
CA THR A 13 7.59 -8.77 -8.13
C THR A 13 6.48 -9.70 -7.62
N ASN A 14 6.72 -10.48 -6.57
CA ASN A 14 5.69 -11.26 -5.91
C ASN A 14 4.84 -10.43 -4.94
N MET A 15 5.38 -9.34 -4.40
CA MET A 15 4.63 -8.41 -3.58
C MET A 15 3.90 -7.41 -4.48
N VAL A 16 2.57 -7.41 -4.44
CA VAL A 16 1.76 -6.48 -5.25
C VAL A 16 1.17 -5.42 -4.34
N SER A 17 1.42 -4.16 -4.70
CA SER A 17 0.95 -2.96 -4.03
C SER A 17 -0.16 -2.35 -4.88
N LEU A 18 -1.31 -2.06 -4.28
CA LEU A 18 -2.43 -1.40 -4.96
C LEU A 18 -2.83 -0.13 -4.21
N LEU A 19 -3.40 0.83 -4.92
CA LEU A 19 -3.95 2.06 -4.37
C LEU A 19 -5.36 2.29 -4.90
N ASP A 20 -6.29 2.69 -4.03
CA ASP A 20 -7.59 3.17 -4.47
C ASP A 20 -7.48 4.63 -4.95
N ILE A 21 -7.26 4.79 -6.25
CA ILE A 21 -7.17 6.11 -6.88
C ILE A 21 -8.55 6.76 -7.07
N GLY A 22 -9.62 5.97 -7.06
CA GLY A 22 -10.97 6.46 -7.32
C GLY A 22 -11.52 7.34 -6.20
N THR A 23 -11.19 6.99 -4.96
CA THR A 23 -11.51 7.79 -3.77
C THR A 23 -10.59 9.01 -3.59
N LEU A 24 -9.43 9.05 -4.25
CA LEU A 24 -8.53 10.22 -4.26
C LEU A 24 -9.02 11.36 -5.16
N ILE A 25 -9.65 11.02 -6.29
CA ILE A 25 -10.12 12.02 -7.28
C ILE A 25 -11.64 12.12 -7.40
N GLY A 26 -12.36 11.33 -6.61
CA GLY A 26 -13.81 11.23 -6.66
C GLY A 26 -14.37 10.48 -5.45
N SER A 27 -15.50 9.80 -5.63
CA SER A 27 -16.19 9.08 -4.55
C SER A 27 -16.35 7.59 -4.80
N THR A 28 -16.03 7.10 -5.99
CA THR A 28 -16.20 5.71 -6.39
C THR A 28 -14.85 5.01 -6.36
N ALA A 29 -14.76 3.91 -5.61
CA ALA A 29 -13.52 3.14 -5.51
C ALA A 29 -13.05 2.65 -6.89
N LYS A 30 -11.74 2.81 -7.14
CA LYS A 30 -11.04 2.28 -8.31
C LYS A 30 -9.64 1.87 -7.85
N ILE A 31 -9.49 0.59 -7.55
CA ILE A 31 -8.24 0.00 -7.07
C ILE A 31 -7.34 -0.29 -8.27
N VAL A 32 -6.11 0.23 -8.25
CA VAL A 32 -5.13 0.11 -9.34
C VAL A 32 -3.78 -0.36 -8.80
N GLU A 33 -3.09 -1.21 -9.56
CA GLU A 33 -1.76 -1.72 -9.22
C GLU A 33 -0.67 -0.65 -9.37
N MET A 34 0.24 -0.60 -8.41
CA MET A 34 1.39 0.32 -8.36
C MET A 34 2.67 -0.35 -8.90
N GLY A 35 2.58 -1.14 -9.96
CA GLY A 35 3.74 -1.80 -10.57
C GLY A 35 4.39 -0.95 -11.65
N ASP A 36 3.59 -0.52 -12.63
CA ASP A 36 4.10 0.16 -13.82
C ASP A 36 4.56 1.59 -13.54
N GLY A 37 5.78 1.90 -13.98
CA GLY A 37 6.43 3.19 -13.80
C GLY A 37 7.12 3.38 -12.44
N TYR A 38 6.88 2.49 -11.48
CA TYR A 38 7.57 2.52 -10.18
C TYR A 38 8.81 1.63 -10.23
N LYS A 39 9.99 2.22 -9.98
CA LYS A 39 11.26 1.46 -9.92
C LYS A 39 11.51 0.86 -8.54
N GLU A 40 10.94 1.47 -7.51
CA GLU A 40 11.03 1.04 -6.12
C GLU A 40 9.76 1.42 -5.36
N ILE A 41 9.29 0.51 -4.52
CA ILE A 41 8.29 0.80 -3.48
C ILE A 41 8.74 0.10 -2.21
N THR A 42 9.12 0.89 -1.22
CA THR A 42 9.56 0.45 0.10
C THR A 42 8.47 0.77 1.12
N GLU A 43 7.99 -0.25 1.82
CA GLU A 43 7.00 -0.13 2.89
C GLU A 43 7.72 -0.06 4.25
N ASP A 44 7.68 1.11 4.90
CA ASP A 44 8.11 1.25 6.30
C ASP A 44 6.91 1.08 7.22
N TRP A 45 7.03 0.22 8.23
CA TRP A 45 5.94 -0.11 9.15
C TRP A 45 6.10 0.50 10.55
N GLY A 46 7.20 1.22 10.80
CA GLY A 46 7.40 2.05 12.01
C GLY A 46 6.86 1.47 13.32
N PRO A 47 7.34 0.31 13.82
CA PRO A 47 6.84 -0.26 15.06
C PRO A 47 7.09 0.68 16.25
N ASN A 48 6.03 1.09 16.93
CA ASN A 48 6.11 1.89 18.15
C ASN A 48 6.19 0.96 19.36
N THR A 49 7.27 1.05 20.15
CA THR A 49 7.52 0.13 21.28
C THR A 49 7.74 0.86 22.60
N GLU A 50 7.36 0.22 23.69
CA GLU A 50 7.61 0.68 25.06
C GLU A 50 8.44 -0.34 25.82
N SER A 51 9.54 0.14 26.39
CA SER A 51 10.40 -0.65 27.25
C SER A 51 10.24 -0.20 28.69
N THR A 52 9.87 -1.13 29.58
CA THR A 52 9.77 -0.88 31.02
C THR A 52 10.69 -1.84 31.78
N GLN A 53 11.50 -1.32 32.70
CA GLN A 53 12.34 -2.14 33.60
C GLN A 53 12.27 -1.59 35.02
N TYR A 54 11.79 -2.40 35.97
CA TYR A 54 11.77 -2.05 37.40
C TYR A 54 13.06 -2.51 38.10
N VAL A 55 13.38 -1.92 39.25
CA VAL A 55 14.65 -2.16 40.00
C VAL A 55 14.84 -3.63 40.39
N ASN A 56 13.75 -4.37 40.58
CA ASN A 56 13.77 -5.80 40.89
C ASN A 56 13.68 -6.69 39.64
N MET A 57 13.76 -6.13 38.43
CA MET A 57 13.77 -6.88 37.17
C MET A 57 15.17 -6.95 36.59
N LYS A 58 15.62 -8.18 36.33
CA LYS A 58 16.91 -8.46 35.69
C LYS A 58 16.95 -8.05 34.21
N ASN A 59 15.80 -8.08 33.53
CA ASN A 59 15.65 -7.73 32.12
C ASN A 59 14.48 -6.75 31.93
N ALA A 60 14.56 -5.89 30.91
CA ALA A 60 13.46 -5.03 30.50
C ALA A 60 12.33 -5.82 29.81
N ASN A 61 11.09 -5.40 30.00
CA ASN A 61 9.94 -5.88 29.25
C ASN A 61 9.67 -4.94 28.07
N ASN A 62 9.47 -5.48 26.87
CA ASN A 62 9.20 -4.69 25.65
C ASN A 62 7.80 -5.02 25.11
N THR A 63 6.98 -4.00 24.87
CA THR A 63 5.63 -4.12 24.30
C THR A 63 5.50 -3.26 23.04
N VAL A 64 4.99 -3.85 21.96
CA VAL A 64 4.65 -3.11 20.74
C VAL A 64 3.26 -2.47 20.92
N LYS A 65 3.18 -1.13 20.84
CA LYS A 65 1.92 -0.36 20.97
C LYS A 65 1.15 -0.27 19.65
N GLY A 66 1.86 -0.34 18.53
CA GLY A 66 1.26 -0.18 17.21
C GLY A 66 2.32 -0.09 16.11
N TYR A 67 1.85 0.17 14.90
CA TYR A 67 2.65 0.31 13.69
C TYR A 67 2.23 1.57 12.96
N GLU A 68 3.18 2.24 12.32
CA GLU A 68 2.97 3.45 11.53
C GLU A 68 3.45 3.19 10.10
N PHE A 69 2.51 2.89 9.20
CA PHE A 69 2.84 2.65 7.81
C PHE A 69 3.27 3.94 7.11
N SER A 70 4.33 3.91 6.32
CA SER A 70 4.69 5.00 5.41
C SER A 70 5.42 4.50 4.17
N THR A 71 5.20 5.18 3.05
CA THR A 71 5.95 4.98 1.80
C THR A 71 5.91 6.24 0.95
N THR A 72 6.99 6.53 0.22
CA THR A 72 7.06 7.68 -0.70
C THR A 72 7.59 7.22 -2.06
N PRO A 73 6.78 6.47 -2.84
CA PRO A 73 7.24 5.93 -4.10
C PRO A 73 7.38 7.01 -5.17
N GLU A 74 8.43 6.92 -5.98
CA GLU A 74 8.64 7.74 -7.17
C GLU A 74 8.28 6.95 -8.43
N ARG A 75 7.61 7.63 -9.35
CA ARG A 75 7.07 7.06 -10.57
C ARG A 75 7.58 7.80 -11.80
N ASP A 76 7.98 7.08 -12.83
CA ASP A 76 8.13 7.60 -14.18
C ASP A 76 6.74 7.98 -14.74
N TYR A 77 6.63 9.12 -15.41
CA TYR A 77 5.37 9.60 -15.96
C TYR A 77 4.88 8.67 -17.06
N MET A 78 3.61 8.25 -16.95
CA MET A 78 2.96 7.35 -17.90
C MET A 78 1.55 7.84 -18.22
N SER A 79 1.03 7.55 -19.41
CA SER A 79 -0.33 7.96 -19.79
C SER A 79 -1.37 6.94 -19.31
N ASP A 80 -1.66 6.91 -18.00
CA ASP A 80 -2.63 5.99 -17.42
C ASP A 80 -3.47 6.61 -16.29
N ASP A 81 -4.33 5.78 -15.70
CA ASP A 81 -5.25 6.21 -14.63
C ASP A 81 -4.51 6.64 -13.36
N MET A 82 -3.41 5.99 -13.02
CA MET A 82 -2.59 6.34 -11.86
C MET A 82 -1.98 7.73 -12.04
N GLN A 83 -1.38 8.01 -13.19
CA GLN A 83 -0.83 9.34 -13.47
C GLN A 83 -1.92 10.40 -13.51
N THR A 84 -3.08 10.08 -14.10
CA THR A 84 -4.23 10.99 -14.12
C THR A 84 -4.66 11.36 -12.70
N ALA A 85 -4.66 10.40 -11.78
CA ALA A 85 -4.97 10.65 -10.38
C ALA A 85 -3.91 11.55 -9.72
N ILE A 86 -2.62 11.23 -9.91
CA ILE A 86 -1.49 12.02 -9.38
C ILE A 86 -1.51 13.46 -9.90
N ASP A 87 -1.68 13.65 -11.21
CA ASP A 87 -1.77 14.97 -11.85
C ASP A 87 -2.95 15.78 -11.31
N THR A 88 -4.07 15.11 -11.02
CA THR A 88 -5.25 15.75 -10.42
C THR A 88 -4.95 16.18 -8.98
N MET A 89 -4.26 15.36 -8.19
CA MET A 89 -3.81 15.77 -6.86
C MET A 89 -2.85 16.96 -6.91
N PHE A 90 -1.90 16.99 -7.86
CA PHE A 90 -1.00 18.15 -8.04
C PHE A 90 -1.72 19.43 -8.49
N LYS A 91 -2.91 19.32 -9.08
CA LYS A 91 -3.74 20.50 -9.43
C LYS A 91 -4.59 20.98 -8.26
N MET A 92 -5.09 20.06 -7.44
CA MET A 92 -6.04 20.37 -6.37
C MET A 92 -5.37 20.64 -5.02
N PHE A 93 -4.21 20.03 -4.75
CA PHE A 93 -3.58 19.98 -3.43
C PHE A 93 -4.59 19.67 -2.33
N PRO A 94 -5.19 18.45 -2.35
CA PRO A 94 -6.24 18.09 -1.41
C PRO A 94 -5.75 18.18 0.04
N THR A 95 -6.68 18.39 0.96
CA THR A 95 -6.39 18.43 2.40
C THR A 95 -7.44 17.67 3.21
N GLY A 96 -7.06 17.26 4.42
CA GLY A 96 -7.95 16.55 5.34
C GLY A 96 -8.53 15.28 4.72
N LYS A 97 -9.86 15.12 4.78
CA LYS A 97 -10.56 13.93 4.29
C LYS A 97 -10.36 13.63 2.80
N GLN A 98 -10.02 14.63 1.99
CA GLN A 98 -9.77 14.44 0.56
C GLN A 98 -8.46 13.68 0.28
N CYS A 99 -7.58 13.58 1.26
CA CYS A 99 -6.36 12.77 1.17
C CYS A 99 -6.61 11.31 1.58
N GLU A 100 -7.75 11.00 2.20
CA GLU A 100 -8.02 9.68 2.78
C GLU A 100 -8.40 8.68 1.68
N THR A 101 -7.71 7.54 1.65
CA THR A 101 -7.98 6.41 0.75
C THR A 101 -7.49 5.11 1.39
N TYR A 102 -7.37 4.06 0.59
CA TYR A 102 -6.89 2.75 0.98
C TYR A 102 -5.71 2.30 0.12
N TYR A 103 -4.68 1.81 0.81
CA TYR A 103 -3.58 1.06 0.24
C TYR A 103 -3.82 -0.43 0.45
N TYR A 104 -3.41 -1.27 -0.49
CA TYR A 104 -3.57 -2.72 -0.40
C TYR A 104 -2.28 -3.42 -0.72
N ARG A 105 -2.06 -4.57 -0.06
CA ARG A 105 -0.94 -5.46 -0.39
C ARG A 105 -1.39 -6.91 -0.37
N TYR A 106 -1.02 -7.64 -1.41
CA TYR A 106 -1.09 -9.09 -1.44
C TYR A 106 0.22 -9.68 -2.00
N TYR A 107 0.48 -10.96 -1.74
CA TYR A 107 1.53 -11.68 -2.43
C TYR A 107 0.92 -12.54 -3.54
N LYS A 108 1.54 -12.61 -4.72
CA LYS A 108 1.05 -13.44 -5.83
C LYS A 108 0.95 -14.91 -5.43
N THR A 109 1.81 -15.38 -4.53
CA THR A 109 1.74 -16.71 -3.91
C THR A 109 0.47 -16.98 -3.11
N ASP A 110 -0.20 -15.94 -2.61
CA ASP A 110 -1.46 -16.05 -1.85
C ASP A 110 -2.69 -16.08 -2.76
N ILE A 111 -2.52 -15.83 -4.07
CA ILE A 111 -3.61 -15.81 -5.04
C ILE A 111 -3.81 -17.19 -5.65
N THR A 112 -5.03 -17.73 -5.50
CA THR A 112 -5.47 -18.97 -6.14
C THR A 112 -6.77 -18.72 -6.89
N LYS A 113 -6.82 -19.06 -8.19
CA LYS A 113 -8.00 -18.83 -9.05
C LYS A 113 -8.53 -17.38 -8.97
N ASN A 114 -7.61 -16.41 -9.07
CA ASN A 114 -7.89 -14.97 -9.07
C ASN A 114 -8.43 -14.39 -7.75
N THR A 115 -8.30 -15.11 -6.64
CA THR A 115 -8.68 -14.59 -5.31
C THR A 115 -7.67 -15.02 -4.26
N GLY A 116 -7.47 -14.22 -3.22
CA GLY A 116 -6.53 -14.58 -2.16
C GLY A 116 -6.45 -13.56 -1.03
N ASP A 117 -5.53 -13.81 -0.10
CA ASP A 117 -5.35 -12.99 1.09
C ASP A 117 -4.74 -11.63 0.73
N CYS A 118 -5.30 -10.56 1.29
CA CYS A 118 -4.88 -9.20 1.01
C CYS A 118 -5.13 -8.31 2.22
N ILE A 119 -4.14 -7.53 2.60
CA ILE A 119 -4.32 -6.48 3.61
C ILE A 119 -4.85 -5.21 2.96
N ARG A 120 -5.66 -4.47 3.71
CA ARG A 120 -6.04 -3.09 3.42
C ARG A 120 -5.54 -2.20 4.54
N VAL A 121 -4.90 -1.10 4.19
CA VAL A 121 -4.41 -0.08 5.12
C VAL A 121 -5.18 1.21 4.80
N PRO A 122 -5.97 1.76 5.72
CA PRO A 122 -6.44 3.13 5.60
C PRO A 122 -5.22 4.06 5.57
N VAL A 123 -5.15 4.95 4.58
CA VAL A 123 -3.98 5.84 4.39
C VAL A 123 -4.42 7.26 4.05
N THR A 124 -3.50 8.20 4.23
CA THR A 124 -3.55 9.50 3.57
C THR A 124 -2.54 9.52 2.43
N VAL A 125 -2.90 10.16 1.32
CA VAL A 125 -2.02 10.36 0.16
C VAL A 125 -1.89 11.83 -0.15
N CYS A 126 -0.64 12.28 -0.30
CA CYS A 126 -0.31 13.67 -0.62
C CYS A 126 0.62 13.73 -1.85
N PRO A 127 0.39 14.65 -2.81
CA PRO A 127 1.36 14.92 -3.84
C PRO A 127 2.65 15.48 -3.20
N SER A 128 3.81 14.89 -3.51
CA SER A 128 5.08 15.24 -2.88
C SER A 128 5.98 16.05 -3.82
N SER A 129 6.32 15.50 -4.98
CA SER A 129 7.14 16.19 -5.98
C SER A 129 6.80 15.78 -7.40
N THR A 130 7.04 16.67 -8.36
CA THR A 130 7.04 16.34 -9.78
C THR A 130 8.19 17.08 -10.44
N GLY A 131 8.98 16.41 -11.29
CA GLY A 131 10.22 17.00 -11.81
C GLY A 131 10.97 16.12 -12.80
N GLY A 132 12.14 16.58 -13.21
CA GLY A 132 13.00 15.89 -14.17
C GLY A 132 13.95 16.86 -14.87
N SER A 133 15.04 16.35 -15.41
CA SER A 133 15.98 17.17 -16.22
C SER A 133 15.46 17.33 -17.65
N GLY A 134 15.92 18.36 -18.34
CA GLY A 134 15.59 18.54 -19.76
C GLY A 134 16.10 17.36 -20.60
N GLY A 135 15.17 16.60 -21.20
CA GLY A 135 15.47 15.41 -22.01
C GLY A 135 15.26 14.07 -21.30
N ASP A 136 15.06 14.07 -19.98
CA ASP A 136 14.75 12.88 -19.20
C ASP A 136 13.22 12.67 -19.09
N THR A 137 12.82 11.46 -18.67
CA THR A 137 11.42 11.17 -18.32
C THR A 137 11.02 11.98 -17.09
N LEU A 138 9.88 12.68 -17.17
CA LEU A 138 9.23 13.33 -16.04
C LEU A 138 8.95 12.30 -14.94
N THR A 139 9.22 12.63 -13.68
CA THR A 139 8.87 11.80 -12.53
C THR A 139 7.87 12.51 -11.63
N SER A 140 7.10 11.72 -10.89
CA SER A 140 6.18 12.19 -9.86
C SER A 140 6.28 11.29 -8.62
N SER A 141 6.26 11.90 -7.44
CA SER A 141 6.21 11.19 -6.16
C SER A 141 4.99 11.58 -5.35
N ILE A 142 4.48 10.61 -4.60
CA ILE A 142 3.39 10.79 -3.64
C ILE A 142 3.86 10.27 -2.29
N GLN A 143 3.44 10.94 -1.21
CA GLN A 143 3.65 10.43 0.14
C GLN A 143 2.38 9.72 0.60
N ILE A 144 2.52 8.48 1.07
CA ILE A 144 1.44 7.66 1.59
C ILE A 144 1.74 7.34 3.06
N ASN A 145 0.85 7.71 3.96
CA ASN A 145 1.00 7.46 5.40
C ASN A 145 -0.21 6.72 5.95
N GLY A 146 0.02 5.79 6.88
CA GLY A 146 -1.02 5.06 7.59
C GLY A 146 -1.96 6.00 8.33
N ASN A 147 -3.25 5.74 8.22
CA ASN A 147 -4.34 6.54 8.81
C ASN A 147 -5.35 5.65 9.55
N GLY A 148 -4.91 4.48 10.02
CA GLY A 148 -5.78 3.55 10.71
C GLY A 148 -5.16 2.17 10.87
N ALA A 149 -5.93 1.28 11.52
CA ALA A 149 -5.53 -0.11 11.71
C ALA A 149 -5.55 -0.87 10.38
N VAL A 150 -4.57 -1.76 10.21
CA VAL A 150 -4.54 -2.69 9.07
C VAL A 150 -5.70 -3.68 9.19
N GLU A 151 -6.40 -3.88 8.08
CA GLU A 151 -7.52 -4.80 7.97
C GLU A 151 -7.13 -6.00 7.10
N LEU A 152 -7.47 -7.22 7.55
CA LEU A 152 -7.29 -8.42 6.76
C LEU A 152 -8.55 -8.68 5.91
N GLY A 153 -8.34 -8.97 4.63
CA GLY A 153 -9.41 -9.27 3.71
C GLY A 153 -9.01 -10.26 2.64
N THR A 154 -9.87 -10.32 1.63
CA THR A 154 -9.70 -11.10 0.42
C THR A 154 -9.78 -10.17 -0.78
N ILE A 155 -8.76 -10.22 -1.63
CA ILE A 155 -8.77 -9.55 -2.94
C ILE A 155 -9.32 -10.52 -3.99
N THR A 156 -10.12 -10.00 -4.91
CA THR A 156 -10.57 -10.72 -6.11
C THR A 156 -10.18 -9.91 -7.34
N ILE A 157 -9.56 -10.60 -8.30
CA ILE A 157 -9.11 -10.07 -9.58
C ILE A 157 -10.11 -10.56 -10.64
N ALA A 158 -10.88 -9.63 -11.21
CA ALA A 158 -11.84 -9.98 -12.25
C ALA A 158 -11.12 -10.32 -13.57
N GLY A 159 -11.83 -10.95 -14.50
CA GLY A 159 -11.28 -11.37 -15.79
C GLY A 159 -10.80 -10.22 -16.69
N ASP A 160 -11.22 -8.99 -16.40
CA ASP A 160 -10.79 -7.74 -17.05
C ASP A 160 -9.61 -7.06 -16.34
N GLY A 161 -9.05 -7.67 -15.29
CA GLY A 161 -7.96 -7.13 -14.49
C GLY A 161 -8.38 -6.15 -13.40
N THR A 162 -9.69 -5.92 -13.20
CA THR A 162 -10.16 -5.04 -12.12
C THR A 162 -10.06 -5.73 -10.76
N PHE A 163 -9.76 -4.93 -9.74
CA PHE A 163 -9.56 -5.40 -8.37
C PHE A 163 -10.76 -5.04 -7.49
N THR A 164 -11.21 -6.00 -6.67
CA THR A 164 -12.20 -5.78 -5.61
C THR A 164 -11.69 -6.39 -4.30
N TRP A 165 -12.08 -5.81 -3.17
CA TRP A 165 -11.67 -6.26 -1.84
C TRP A 165 -12.87 -6.43 -0.91
N ALA A 166 -12.84 -7.48 -0.09
CA ALA A 166 -13.81 -7.72 0.96
C ALA A 166 -13.12 -8.04 2.29
N ALA A 167 -13.61 -7.47 3.39
CA ALA A 167 -13.09 -7.76 4.72
C ALA A 167 -13.32 -9.23 5.07
N LYS A 168 -12.34 -9.88 5.69
CA LYS A 168 -12.58 -11.17 6.35
C LYS A 168 -13.37 -10.89 7.61
N ALA A 169 -14.42 -11.67 7.86
CA ALA A 169 -15.13 -11.61 9.13
C ALA A 169 -14.10 -11.76 10.26
N SER A 170 -14.08 -10.81 11.20
CA SER A 170 -13.22 -10.88 12.36
C SER A 170 -13.63 -12.11 13.18
N GLY A 171 -12.92 -13.22 12.99
CA GLY A 171 -12.93 -14.29 13.98
C GLY A 171 -12.37 -13.68 15.25
N THR A 172 -13.19 -13.64 16.31
CA THR A 172 -12.78 -13.29 17.68
C THR A 172 -11.35 -13.78 17.93
N SER A 173 -10.41 -12.84 18.01
CA SER A 173 -9.03 -13.08 18.36
C SER A 173 -8.97 -13.49 19.84
N GLY A 174 -9.30 -14.75 20.09
CA GLY A 174 -8.98 -15.41 21.34
C GLY A 174 -7.53 -15.86 21.29
N LYS A 175 -6.65 -15.09 21.93
CA LYS A 175 -5.52 -15.59 22.72
C LYS A 175 -5.24 -14.60 23.84
#